data_AF-A0A8S3V831-F1
#
_entry.id   AF-A0A8S3V831-F1
#
_cell.length_a   1.000
_cell.length_b   1.000
_cell.length_c   1.000
_cell.angle_alpha   90.00
_cell.angle_beta   90.00
_cell.angle_gamma   90.00
#
_symmetry.space_group_name_H-M   'P 1'
#
loop_
_entity.id
_entity.type
_entity.pdbx_description
1 polymer ?
#
loop_
_entity_poly.entity_id
_entity_poly.type
_entity_poly.pdbx_seq_one_letter_code
_entity_poly.pdbx_strand_id
1 'polypeptide(L)'
;MDYKLKQRLNRWCPPDLRKDYNMNNQPCFVENGNYPIRSDFHRVTNSNIDKTVRCFRCGQTGHFYKQCAEIRIKSKKKLNRDFERLSLFIQRKTCENFPFFNLDDAEFRKATRANSILYFQVNLLQTSQTKILKEKVKLESVVDLVKEQLKENRKSLRQEIDCLKQENRTLKSKLQKTISKSTELSREIEIRNLENDKLERTIRTLYTKIAGLDVSELANQKKIKDLTTSCRKLETEINALRHNSCDCKIPNPSMSRPIQNKGQNVNHDPSRGRKTESYFSWREFVTAIFSALFISWTFKLYLKARYYCSQNCQLTC
;
A
#
# COMPACT_ATOMS: atom_id res chain seq x y z
N MET A 1 -47.48 1.88 1.35
CA MET A 1 -46.52 2.99 1.14
C MET A 1 -47.28 4.29 1.01
N ASP A 2 -46.85 5.29 1.76
CA ASP A 2 -47.62 6.49 2.13
C ASP A 2 -47.66 7.55 1.00
N TYR A 3 -48.85 8.01 0.63
CA TYR A 3 -49.10 8.91 -0.52
C TYR A 3 -48.36 10.26 -0.37
N LYS A 4 -48.06 10.65 0.88
CA LYS A 4 -47.28 11.86 1.22
C LYS A 4 -45.79 11.76 0.86
N LEU A 5 -45.22 10.55 0.81
CA LEU A 5 -43.81 10.37 0.43
C LEU A 5 -43.62 10.58 -1.09
N LYS A 6 -44.63 10.22 -1.90
CA LYS A 6 -44.62 10.38 -3.36
C LYS A 6 -44.65 11.85 -3.80
N GLN A 7 -45.32 12.72 -3.03
CA GLN A 7 -45.38 14.15 -3.35
C GLN A 7 -44.09 14.92 -3.02
N ARG A 8 -43.28 14.45 -2.06
CA ARG A 8 -42.02 15.11 -1.69
C ARG A 8 -40.89 14.86 -2.68
N LEU A 9 -40.87 13.70 -3.34
CA LEU A 9 -39.88 13.37 -4.36
C LEU A 9 -40.07 14.16 -5.67
N ASN A 10 -41.31 14.60 -5.97
CA ASN A 10 -41.61 15.34 -7.20
C ASN A 10 -41.19 16.82 -7.20
N ARG A 11 -40.65 17.35 -6.09
CA ARG A 11 -40.18 18.76 -6.00
C ARG A 11 -38.71 18.97 -6.38
N TRP A 12 -37.92 17.91 -6.52
CA TRP A 12 -36.46 18.01 -6.68
C TRP A 12 -35.94 17.58 -8.06
N CYS A 13 -36.83 17.35 -9.03
CA CYS A 13 -36.44 16.95 -10.38
C CYS A 13 -36.78 18.05 -11.40
N PRO A 14 -35.79 18.62 -12.12
CA PRO A 14 -36.02 19.57 -13.20
C PRO A 14 -36.94 19.00 -14.30
N PRO A 15 -37.78 19.81 -14.96
CA PRO A 15 -38.73 19.35 -15.99
C PRO A 15 -38.07 18.63 -17.17
N ASP A 16 -36.80 18.92 -17.44
CA ASP A 16 -36.08 18.45 -18.63
C ASP A 16 -35.63 16.97 -18.55
N LEU A 17 -35.78 16.32 -17.39
CA LEU A 17 -35.47 14.90 -17.18
C LEU A 17 -36.72 13.98 -17.21
N ARG A 18 -37.89 14.49 -17.59
CA ARG A 18 -39.17 13.73 -17.55
C ARG A 18 -39.51 12.94 -18.81
N LYS A 19 -38.72 13.00 -19.89
CA LYS A 19 -39.16 12.45 -21.19
C LYS A 19 -38.85 10.98 -21.47
N ASP A 20 -38.05 10.29 -20.66
CA ASP A 20 -37.65 8.91 -20.96
C ASP A 20 -37.97 7.90 -19.84
N TYR A 21 -39.17 7.96 -19.26
CA TYR A 21 -39.69 6.84 -18.46
C TYR A 21 -40.42 5.85 -19.35
N ASN A 22 -39.68 4.85 -19.83
CA ASN A 22 -40.24 3.62 -20.40
C ASN A 22 -40.95 2.83 -19.29
N MET A 23 -42.17 2.34 -19.54
CA MET A 23 -43.06 1.72 -18.54
C MET A 23 -42.66 0.29 -18.10
N ASN A 24 -41.45 -0.16 -18.40
CA ASN A 24 -40.96 -1.45 -17.97
C ASN A 24 -39.96 -1.25 -16.82
N ASN A 25 -40.36 -1.64 -15.60
CA ASN A 25 -39.56 -1.62 -14.37
C ASN A 25 -38.24 -2.41 -14.50
N GLN A 26 -37.26 -1.87 -15.20
CA GLN A 26 -35.86 -2.30 -15.13
C GLN A 26 -35.01 -1.08 -14.77
N PRO A 27 -34.24 -1.12 -13.67
CA PRO A 27 -33.28 -0.07 -13.38
C PRO A 27 -32.18 -0.10 -14.43
N CYS A 28 -31.93 1.04 -15.06
CA CYS A 28 -30.84 1.26 -16.00
C CYS A 28 -29.50 1.20 -15.26
N PHE A 29 -29.04 -0.01 -14.91
CA PHE A 29 -27.63 -0.22 -14.59
C PHE A 29 -26.87 -0.33 -15.90
N VAL A 30 -26.15 0.74 -16.23
CA VAL A 30 -25.12 0.71 -17.26
C VAL A 30 -23.99 -0.16 -16.72
N GLU A 31 -23.98 -1.43 -17.10
CA GLU A 31 -22.81 -2.31 -17.00
C GLU A 31 -21.75 -1.80 -17.97
N ASN A 32 -20.94 -0.85 -17.53
CA ASN A 32 -19.56 -0.66 -17.98
C ASN A 32 -18.88 0.27 -16.97
N GLY A 33 -18.37 -0.37 -15.93
CA GLY A 33 -17.64 0.26 -14.85
C GLY A 33 -16.34 0.90 -15.33
N ASN A 34 -16.27 2.22 -15.20
CA ASN A 34 -15.06 2.93 -14.81
C ASN A 34 -15.45 4.34 -14.33
N TYR A 35 -16.12 4.41 -13.19
CA TYR A 35 -16.12 5.64 -12.40
C TYR A 35 -14.91 5.57 -11.46
N PRO A 36 -13.93 6.48 -11.55
CA PRO A 36 -12.85 6.52 -10.60
C PRO A 36 -13.45 6.78 -9.21
N ILE A 37 -13.33 5.76 -8.35
CA ILE A 37 -13.67 5.84 -6.94
C ILE A 37 -12.84 6.98 -6.35
N ARG A 38 -13.57 7.98 -5.85
CA ARG A 38 -13.05 9.21 -5.27
C ARG A 38 -12.44 8.92 -3.89
N SER A 39 -11.26 8.30 -3.87
CA SER A 39 -10.36 8.36 -2.72
C SER A 39 -9.17 9.18 -3.17
N ASP A 40 -9.18 10.46 -2.81
CA ASP A 40 -8.02 11.32 -2.52
C ASP A 40 -8.41 12.78 -2.72
N PHE A 41 -8.65 13.46 -1.60
CA PHE A 41 -8.77 14.91 -1.51
C PHE A 41 -7.37 15.55 -1.63
N HIS A 42 -6.61 15.20 -2.67
CA HIS A 42 -5.47 16.00 -3.05
C HIS A 42 -5.99 17.31 -3.62
N ARG A 43 -5.52 18.42 -3.03
CA ARG A 43 -5.73 19.77 -3.52
C ARG A 43 -5.09 19.86 -4.91
N VAL A 44 -5.83 19.46 -5.94
CA VAL A 44 -5.42 19.56 -7.35
C VAL A 44 -5.14 21.04 -7.61
N THR A 45 -3.86 21.36 -7.71
CA THR A 45 -3.41 22.65 -8.21
C THR A 45 -3.84 22.75 -9.67
N ASN A 46 -4.26 23.96 -10.07
CA ASN A 46 -5.05 24.28 -11.27
C ASN A 46 -4.47 23.87 -12.65
N SER A 47 -3.39 23.11 -12.74
CA SER A 47 -2.66 22.90 -14.00
C SER A 47 -3.13 21.73 -14.86
N ASN A 48 -4.03 20.86 -14.38
CA ASN A 48 -4.58 19.74 -15.19
C ASN A 48 -6.09 19.58 -14.97
N ILE A 49 -6.86 20.64 -15.23
CA ILE A 49 -8.30 20.47 -15.41
C ILE A 49 -8.49 19.93 -16.83
N ASP A 50 -8.89 18.67 -16.94
CA ASP A 50 -9.24 18.07 -18.22
C ASP A 50 -10.20 18.99 -18.98
N LYS A 51 -9.84 19.33 -20.23
CA LYS A 51 -10.62 20.20 -21.13
C LYS A 51 -12.01 19.65 -21.45
N THR A 52 -12.31 18.43 -21.01
CA THR A 52 -13.59 17.74 -21.18
C THR A 52 -14.63 18.13 -20.11
N VAL A 53 -14.20 18.66 -18.96
CA VAL A 53 -15.12 19.04 -17.89
C VAL A 53 -15.79 20.39 -18.21
N ARG A 54 -17.11 20.36 -18.48
CA ARG A 54 -17.96 21.56 -18.65
C ARG A 54 -18.44 22.09 -17.29
N CYS A 55 -18.37 23.41 -17.12
CA CYS A 55 -18.94 24.09 -15.97
C CYS A 55 -20.48 24.05 -16.04
N PHE A 56 -21.14 23.44 -15.06
CA PHE A 56 -22.60 23.32 -15.00
C PHE A 56 -23.37 24.66 -14.99
N ARG A 57 -22.68 25.79 -14.76
CA ARG A 57 -23.33 27.11 -14.67
C ARG A 57 -23.27 27.91 -15.96
N CYS A 58 -22.09 28.01 -16.57
CA CYS A 58 -21.90 28.80 -17.80
C CYS A 58 -21.71 27.93 -19.06
N GLY A 59 -21.67 26.60 -18.92
CA GLY A 59 -21.49 25.66 -20.02
C GLY A 59 -20.08 25.58 -20.62
N GLN A 60 -19.19 26.51 -20.28
CA GLN A 60 -17.81 26.56 -20.79
C GLN A 60 -16.92 25.49 -20.12
N THR A 61 -15.95 24.96 -20.86
CA THR A 61 -14.98 23.97 -20.36
C THR A 61 -13.79 24.62 -19.65
N GLY A 62 -12.97 23.81 -18.96
CA GLY A 62 -11.68 24.23 -18.41
C GLY A 62 -11.72 24.88 -17.02
N HIS A 63 -12.86 24.89 -16.35
CA HIS A 63 -12.95 25.33 -14.95
C HIS A 63 -14.10 24.65 -14.20
N PHE A 64 -13.96 24.52 -12.88
CA PHE A 64 -15.04 24.03 -12.02
C PHE A 64 -16.06 25.13 -11.69
N TYR A 65 -17.28 24.76 -11.31
CA TYR A 65 -18.34 25.69 -10.88
C TYR A 65 -17.83 26.77 -9.91
N LYS A 66 -17.06 26.38 -8.88
CA LYS A 66 -16.50 27.29 -7.87
C LYS A 66 -15.50 28.33 -8.43
N GLN A 67 -14.96 28.07 -9.61
CA GLN A 67 -13.98 28.92 -10.31
C GLN A 67 -14.64 29.79 -11.39
N CYS A 68 -15.94 29.64 -11.63
CA CYS A 68 -16.68 30.43 -12.61
C CYS A 68 -16.58 31.92 -12.27
N ALA A 69 -16.14 32.72 -13.25
CA ALA A 69 -15.88 34.15 -13.07
C ALA A 69 -17.11 34.90 -12.52
N GLU A 70 -18.31 34.54 -12.96
CA GLU A 70 -19.54 35.14 -12.45
C GLU A 70 -19.76 34.93 -10.94
N ILE A 71 -19.38 33.78 -10.40
CA ILE A 71 -19.51 33.53 -8.95
C ILE A 71 -18.53 34.42 -8.18
N ARG A 72 -17.30 34.55 -8.68
CA ARG A 72 -16.30 35.45 -8.11
C ARG A 72 -16.72 36.93 -8.18
N ILE A 73 -17.38 37.34 -9.26
CA ILE A 73 -17.87 38.72 -9.40
C ILE A 73 -19.04 38.97 -8.44
N LYS A 74 -19.99 38.02 -8.33
CA LYS A 74 -21.11 38.13 -7.38
C LYS A 74 -20.64 38.14 -5.92
N SER A 75 -19.65 37.33 -5.57
CA SER A 75 -19.09 37.31 -4.21
C SER A 75 -18.34 38.61 -3.88
N LYS A 76 -17.59 39.19 -4.83
CA LYS A 76 -16.96 40.52 -4.66
C LYS A 76 -17.99 41.63 -4.48
N LYS A 77 -19.08 41.64 -5.27
CA LYS A 77 -20.17 42.62 -5.12
C LYS A 77 -20.90 42.52 -3.77
N LYS A 78 -20.96 41.32 -3.17
CA LYS A 78 -21.50 41.14 -1.82
C LYS A 78 -20.54 41.69 -0.76
N LEU A 79 -19.25 41.39 -0.88
CA LEU A 79 -18.23 41.85 0.04
C LEU A 79 -18.13 43.39 0.09
N ASN A 80 -18.21 44.07 -1.06
CA ASN A 80 -18.20 45.53 -1.10
C ASN A 80 -19.44 46.14 -0.42
N ARG A 81 -20.62 45.54 -0.58
CA ARG A 81 -21.84 45.99 0.12
C ARG A 81 -21.76 45.79 1.63
N ASP A 82 -21.18 44.69 2.07
CA ASP A 82 -20.97 44.44 3.50
C ASP A 82 -19.94 45.42 4.09
N PHE A 83 -18.92 45.80 3.32
CA PHE A 83 -17.94 46.83 3.72
C PHE A 83 -18.55 48.23 3.81
N GLU A 84 -19.38 48.65 2.85
CA GLU A 84 -20.12 49.92 2.92
C GLU A 84 -21.08 49.97 4.10
N ARG A 85 -21.79 48.87 4.40
CA ARG A 85 -22.65 48.77 5.58
C ARG A 85 -21.86 48.90 6.88
N LEU A 86 -20.69 48.28 6.95
CA LEU A 86 -19.82 48.37 8.11
C LEU A 86 -19.28 49.80 8.28
N SER A 87 -18.90 50.49 7.20
CA SER A 87 -18.40 51.87 7.29
C SER A 87 -19.50 52.83 7.79
N LEU A 88 -20.72 52.71 7.27
CA LEU A 88 -21.87 53.49 7.74
C LEU A 88 -22.23 53.19 9.19
N PHE A 89 -22.13 51.93 9.61
CA PHE A 89 -22.36 51.54 11.00
C PHE A 89 -21.32 52.16 11.94
N ILE A 90 -20.04 52.09 11.58
CA ILE A 90 -18.95 52.71 12.36
C ILE A 90 -19.18 54.22 12.46
N GLN A 91 -19.49 54.88 11.34
CA GLN A 91 -19.74 56.32 11.30
C GLN A 91 -20.91 56.71 12.22
N ARG A 92 -22.01 55.95 12.20
CA ARG A 92 -23.17 56.19 13.06
C ARG A 92 -22.83 56.01 14.54
N LYS A 93 -22.11 54.95 14.89
CA LYS A 93 -21.69 54.68 16.27
C LYS A 93 -20.69 55.68 16.80
N THR A 94 -19.80 56.21 15.95
CA THR A 94 -18.93 57.32 16.34
C THR A 94 -19.71 58.59 16.63
N CYS A 95 -20.77 58.90 15.86
CA CYS A 95 -21.62 60.06 16.14
C CYS A 95 -22.48 59.88 17.41
N GLU A 96 -22.99 58.67 17.66
CA GLU A 96 -23.79 58.36 18.86
C GLU A 96 -22.98 58.40 20.16
N ASN A 97 -21.68 58.07 20.11
CA ASN A 97 -20.80 58.06 21.28
C ASN A 97 -20.11 59.41 21.54
N PHE A 98 -20.37 60.46 20.75
CA PHE A 98 -19.89 61.79 21.08
C PHE A 98 -20.80 62.41 22.16
N PRO A 99 -20.26 62.75 23.35
CA PRO A 99 -21.04 63.23 24.48
C PRO A 99 -21.35 64.72 24.33
N PHE A 100 -22.08 65.10 23.27
CA PHE A 100 -22.61 66.47 23.13
C PHE A 100 -24.07 66.60 23.58
N PHE A 101 -24.72 65.50 23.92
CA PHE A 101 -26.10 65.52 24.42
C PHE A 101 -26.09 65.75 25.93
N ASN A 102 -26.11 67.03 26.32
CA ASN A 102 -26.79 67.62 27.49
C ASN A 102 -26.28 69.04 27.80
N LEU A 103 -25.83 69.80 26.80
CA LEU A 103 -25.65 71.25 26.97
C LEU A 103 -26.92 71.93 26.49
N ASP A 104 -27.55 72.73 27.35
CA ASP A 104 -28.63 73.60 26.90
C ASP A 104 -28.09 74.69 25.95
N ASP A 105 -28.96 75.25 25.11
CA ASP A 105 -28.60 76.26 24.10
C ASP A 105 -27.95 77.53 24.68
N ALA A 106 -28.06 77.76 25.99
CA ALA A 106 -27.49 78.91 26.69
C ALA A 106 -26.07 78.60 27.20
N GLU A 107 -25.83 77.39 27.71
CA GLU A 107 -24.51 76.88 28.10
C GLU A 107 -23.61 76.69 26.88
N PHE A 108 -24.14 76.16 25.78
CA PHE A 108 -23.40 76.05 24.52
C PHE A 108 -22.93 77.43 24.03
N ARG A 109 -23.79 78.46 24.13
CA ARG A 109 -23.47 79.85 23.75
C ARG A 109 -22.52 80.55 24.72
N LYS A 110 -22.61 80.30 26.03
CA LYS A 110 -21.65 80.82 27.02
C LYS A 110 -20.25 80.26 26.79
N ALA A 111 -20.19 78.99 26.42
CA ALA A 111 -18.94 78.27 26.32
C ALA A 111 -18.27 78.43 24.93
N THR A 112 -19.03 78.77 23.88
CA THR A 112 -18.48 79.31 22.62
C THR A 112 -17.92 80.74 22.77
N ARG A 113 -18.52 81.58 23.63
CA ARG A 113 -18.01 82.96 23.87
C ARG A 113 -16.71 83.02 24.69
N ALA A 114 -16.42 81.99 25.48
CA ALA A 114 -15.25 81.98 26.35
C ALA A 114 -13.94 81.53 25.67
N ASN A 115 -13.94 81.13 24.39
CA ASN A 115 -12.82 80.44 23.72
C ASN A 115 -12.30 79.18 24.45
N SER A 116 -12.87 78.82 25.62
CA SER A 116 -12.37 77.80 26.53
C SER A 116 -12.78 76.39 26.12
N ILE A 117 -13.94 76.20 25.49
CA ILE A 117 -14.34 74.90 24.91
C ILE A 117 -13.42 74.52 23.76
N LEU A 118 -13.16 75.46 22.84
CA LEU A 118 -12.26 75.21 21.72
C LEU A 118 -10.85 74.86 22.23
N TYR A 119 -10.36 75.58 23.24
CA TYR A 119 -9.06 75.29 23.85
C TYR A 119 -9.02 73.91 24.54
N PHE A 120 -10.07 73.54 25.27
CA PHE A 120 -10.16 72.24 25.94
C PHE A 120 -10.30 71.08 24.94
N GLN A 121 -11.09 71.24 23.87
CA GLN A 121 -11.18 70.28 22.77
C GLN A 121 -9.84 70.12 22.04
N VAL A 122 -9.15 71.22 21.75
CA VAL A 122 -7.84 71.17 21.10
C VAL A 122 -6.82 70.43 21.98
N ASN A 123 -6.79 70.68 23.29
CA ASN A 123 -5.88 69.97 24.21
C ASN A 123 -6.22 68.47 24.36
N LEU A 124 -7.51 68.10 24.41
CA LEU A 124 -7.95 66.70 24.42
C LEU A 124 -7.62 65.98 23.11
N LEU A 125 -7.76 66.66 21.98
CA LEU A 125 -7.36 66.13 20.67
C LEU A 125 -5.83 65.99 20.58
N GLN A 126 -5.06 66.95 21.07
CA GLN A 126 -3.59 66.86 21.06
C GLN A 126 -3.06 65.76 21.99
N THR A 127 -3.62 65.62 23.19
CA THR A 127 -3.22 64.55 24.12
C THR A 127 -3.64 63.16 23.66
N SER A 128 -4.81 63.01 23.01
CA SER A 128 -5.19 61.74 22.40
C SER A 128 -4.35 61.42 21.16
N GLN A 129 -4.08 62.39 20.29
CA GLN A 129 -3.21 62.22 19.12
C GLN A 129 -1.80 61.80 19.51
N THR A 130 -1.20 62.38 20.56
CA THR A 130 0.14 61.98 21.01
C THR A 130 0.19 60.57 21.60
N LYS A 131 -0.85 60.13 22.34
CA LYS A 131 -0.96 58.74 22.80
C LYS A 131 -1.08 57.76 21.61
N ILE A 132 -1.95 58.08 20.65
CA ILE A 132 -2.13 57.29 19.42
C ILE A 132 -0.82 57.20 18.64
N LEU A 133 -0.08 58.31 18.52
CA LEU A 133 1.20 58.34 17.81
C LEU A 133 2.25 57.46 18.52
N LYS A 134 2.32 57.49 19.86
CA LYS A 134 3.21 56.63 20.64
C LYS A 134 2.89 55.15 20.48
N GLU A 135 1.61 54.77 20.48
CA GLU A 135 1.19 53.40 20.24
C GLU A 135 1.48 52.96 18.80
N LYS A 136 1.25 53.85 17.83
CA LYS A 136 1.57 53.59 16.42
C LYS A 136 3.05 53.26 16.23
N VAL A 137 3.96 54.05 16.83
CA VAL A 137 5.41 53.78 16.75
C VAL A 137 5.78 52.44 17.39
N LYS A 138 5.14 52.06 18.50
CA LYS A 138 5.33 50.74 19.12
C LYS A 138 4.82 49.61 18.24
N LEU A 139 3.68 49.79 17.58
CA LEU A 139 3.14 48.83 16.62
C LEU A 139 4.04 48.67 15.40
N GLU A 140 4.61 49.77 14.89
CA GLU A 140 5.55 49.75 13.77
C GLU A 140 6.81 48.93 14.10
N SER A 141 7.39 49.09 15.29
CA SER A 141 8.56 48.30 15.69
C SER A 141 8.25 46.80 15.83
N VAL A 142 7.07 46.44 16.36
CA VAL A 142 6.62 45.04 16.42
C VAL A 142 6.39 44.47 15.01
N VAL A 143 5.80 45.25 14.11
CA VAL A 143 5.60 44.84 12.72
C VAL A 143 6.92 44.56 12.03
N ASP A 144 7.94 45.38 12.24
CA ASP A 144 9.26 45.17 11.64
C ASP A 144 9.97 43.96 12.24
N LEU A 145 9.86 43.72 13.55
CA LEU A 145 10.36 42.49 14.18
C LEU A 145 9.70 41.23 13.59
N VAL A 146 8.38 41.24 13.43
CA VAL A 146 7.64 40.12 12.83
C VAL A 146 8.05 39.91 11.38
N LYS A 147 8.29 40.98 10.60
CA LYS A 147 8.78 40.86 9.22
C LYS A 147 10.14 40.16 9.17
N GLU A 148 11.08 40.52 10.04
CA GLU A 148 12.39 39.87 10.08
C GLU A 148 12.29 38.41 10.52
N GLN A 149 11.48 38.09 11.52
CA GLN A 149 11.22 36.71 11.93
C GLN A 149 10.61 35.89 10.79
N LEU A 150 9.66 36.46 10.03
CA LEU A 150 9.09 35.80 8.85
C LEU A 150 10.12 35.60 7.73
N LYS A 151 11.09 36.51 7.55
CA LYS A 151 12.18 36.33 6.58
C LYS A 151 13.09 35.17 7.00
N GLU A 152 13.46 35.08 8.26
CA GLU A 152 14.29 33.98 8.78
C GLU A 152 13.57 32.63 8.70
N ASN A 153 12.29 32.57 9.10
CA ASN A 153 11.48 31.35 8.95
C ASN A 153 11.39 30.90 7.48
N ARG A 154 11.26 31.84 6.54
CA ARG A 154 11.27 31.52 5.10
C ARG A 154 12.62 30.97 4.63
N LYS A 155 13.74 31.46 5.15
CA LYS A 155 15.07 30.92 4.82
C LYS A 155 15.22 29.50 5.37
N SER A 156 14.85 29.28 6.63
CA SER A 156 14.88 27.97 7.28
C SER A 156 14.05 26.93 6.53
N LEU A 157 12.80 27.27 6.17
CA LEU A 157 11.93 26.39 5.38
C LEU A 157 12.50 26.07 3.99
N ARG A 158 13.19 27.00 3.34
CA ARG A 158 13.85 26.74 2.06
C ARG A 158 14.99 25.73 2.21
N GLN A 159 15.81 25.88 3.24
CA GLN A 159 16.89 24.95 3.54
C GLN A 159 16.34 23.54 3.82
N GLU A 160 15.27 23.43 4.62
CA GLU A 160 14.61 22.15 4.91
C GLU A 160 14.08 21.48 3.63
N ILE A 161 13.42 22.24 2.75
CA ILE A 161 12.95 21.73 1.46
C ILE A 161 14.11 21.20 0.61
N ASP A 162 15.25 21.88 0.59
CA ASP A 162 16.41 21.46 -0.20
C ASP A 162 17.09 20.22 0.40
N CYS A 163 17.16 20.10 1.73
CA CYS A 163 17.57 18.88 2.42
C CYS A 163 16.66 17.69 2.07
N LEU A 164 15.33 17.87 2.15
CA LEU A 164 14.36 16.84 1.80
C LEU A 164 14.42 16.43 0.32
N LYS A 165 14.73 17.38 -0.59
CA LYS A 165 14.96 17.06 -2.01
C LYS A 165 16.22 16.21 -2.18
N GLN A 166 17.30 16.51 -1.46
CA GLN A 166 18.53 15.73 -1.52
C GLN A 166 18.33 14.31 -0.98
N GLU A 167 17.61 14.17 0.14
CA GLU A 167 17.25 12.87 0.70
C GLU A 167 16.43 12.05 -0.30
N ASN A 168 15.41 12.66 -0.93
CA ASN A 168 14.62 12.00 -1.97
C ASN A 168 15.46 11.52 -3.16
N ARG A 169 16.45 12.31 -3.61
CA ARG A 169 17.39 11.88 -4.67
C ARG A 169 18.20 10.66 -4.23
N THR A 170 18.69 10.66 -3.00
CA THR A 170 19.44 9.55 -2.42
C THR A 170 18.59 8.29 -2.31
N LEU A 171 17.36 8.40 -1.81
CA LEU A 171 16.41 7.28 -1.71
C LEU A 171 16.04 6.73 -3.09
N LYS A 172 15.84 7.60 -4.09
CA LYS A 172 15.58 7.18 -5.47
C LYS A 172 16.76 6.39 -6.07
N SER A 173 18.00 6.82 -5.81
CA SER A 173 19.19 6.07 -6.22
C SER A 173 19.28 4.70 -5.53
N LYS A 174 19.01 4.63 -4.22
CA LYS A 174 18.98 3.36 -3.47
C LYS A 174 17.91 2.41 -4.03
N LEU A 175 16.70 2.92 -4.27
CA LEU A 175 15.60 2.14 -4.86
C LEU A 175 15.99 1.57 -6.22
N GLN A 176 16.62 2.38 -7.09
CA GLN A 176 17.07 1.90 -8.40
C GLN A 176 18.10 0.77 -8.28
N LYS A 177 19.06 0.88 -7.35
CA LYS A 177 20.03 -0.18 -7.08
C LYS A 177 19.36 -1.47 -6.59
N THR A 178 18.35 -1.36 -5.72
CA THR A 178 17.57 -2.51 -5.25
C THR A 178 16.80 -3.17 -6.39
N ILE A 179 16.18 -2.38 -7.28
CA ILE A 179 15.50 -2.89 -8.47
C ILE A 179 16.48 -3.65 -9.37
N SER A 180 17.65 -3.07 -9.67
CA SER A 180 18.69 -3.74 -10.47
C SER A 180 19.11 -5.07 -9.86
N LYS A 181 19.39 -5.11 -8.55
CA LYS A 181 19.75 -6.35 -7.84
C LYS A 181 18.62 -7.39 -7.87
N SER A 182 17.37 -6.95 -7.72
CA SER A 182 16.21 -7.84 -7.81
C SER A 182 16.06 -8.45 -9.21
N THR A 183 16.31 -7.66 -10.26
CA THR A 183 16.27 -8.17 -11.64
C THR A 183 17.39 -9.15 -11.94
N GLU A 184 18.58 -8.93 -11.38
CA GLU A 184 19.71 -9.86 -11.47
C GLU A 184 19.39 -11.21 -10.79
N LEU A 185 18.90 -11.17 -9.55
CA LEU A 185 18.47 -12.37 -8.84
C LEU A 185 17.36 -13.13 -9.57
N SER A 186 16.45 -12.41 -10.24
CA SER A 186 15.39 -13.04 -11.04
C SER A 186 15.97 -13.83 -12.22
N ARG A 187 17.00 -13.29 -12.89
CA ARG A 187 17.72 -14.01 -13.96
C ARG A 187 18.48 -15.22 -13.44
N GLU A 188 19.13 -15.10 -12.26
CA GLU A 188 19.80 -16.26 -11.65
C GLU A 188 18.82 -17.40 -11.33
N ILE A 189 17.62 -17.07 -10.84
CA ILE A 189 16.56 -18.05 -10.57
C ILE A 189 16.15 -18.74 -11.88
N GLU A 190 15.97 -17.97 -12.96
CA GLU A 190 15.62 -18.52 -14.28
C GLU A 190 16.69 -19.49 -14.81
N ILE A 191 17.98 -19.13 -14.68
CA ILE A 191 19.10 -20.01 -15.06
C ILE A 191 19.07 -21.31 -14.26
N ARG A 192 18.89 -21.25 -12.93
CA ARG A 192 18.81 -22.45 -12.09
C ARG A 192 17.61 -23.33 -12.43
N ASN A 193 16.47 -22.74 -12.78
CA ASN A 193 15.30 -23.51 -13.23
C ASN A 193 15.61 -24.27 -14.52
N LEU A 194 16.29 -23.64 -15.50
CA LEU A 194 16.71 -24.31 -16.72
C LEU A 194 17.72 -25.46 -16.47
N GLU A 195 18.60 -25.31 -15.48
CA GLU A 195 19.51 -26.38 -15.05
C GLU A 195 18.76 -27.54 -14.40
N ASN A 196 17.79 -27.25 -13.53
CA ASN A 196 16.92 -28.26 -12.94
C ASN A 196 16.14 -29.04 -14.02
N ASP A 197 15.60 -28.35 -15.03
CA ASP A 197 14.91 -28.99 -16.16
C ASP A 197 15.82 -29.92 -16.97
N LYS A 198 17.12 -29.61 -17.08
CA LYS A 198 18.11 -30.48 -17.72
C LYS A 198 18.39 -31.72 -16.86
N LEU A 199 18.53 -31.54 -15.55
CA LEU A 199 18.73 -32.63 -14.60
C LEU A 199 17.53 -33.58 -14.58
N GLU A 200 16.31 -33.05 -14.57
CA GLU A 200 15.09 -33.86 -14.64
C GLU A 200 15.02 -34.71 -15.91
N ARG A 201 15.37 -34.13 -17.07
CA ARG A 201 15.45 -34.88 -18.34
C ARG A 201 16.50 -35.99 -18.30
N THR A 202 17.64 -35.72 -17.68
CA THR A 202 18.71 -36.72 -17.50
C THR A 202 18.24 -37.85 -16.60
N ILE A 203 17.61 -37.53 -15.46
CA ILE A 203 17.03 -38.49 -14.53
C ILE A 203 15.99 -39.37 -15.24
N ARG A 204 15.06 -38.79 -16.00
CA ARG A 204 14.07 -39.56 -16.78
C ARG A 204 14.73 -40.50 -17.78
N THR A 205 15.78 -40.06 -18.46
CA THR A 205 16.55 -40.89 -19.41
C THR A 205 17.28 -42.03 -18.72
N LEU A 206 17.78 -41.83 -17.50
CA LEU A 206 18.40 -42.90 -16.72
C LEU A 206 17.35 -43.91 -16.25
N TYR A 207 16.19 -43.45 -15.79
CA TYR A 207 15.09 -44.35 -15.41
C TYR A 207 14.61 -45.23 -16.57
N THR A 208 14.49 -44.68 -17.78
CA THR A 208 14.11 -45.50 -18.96
C THR A 208 15.19 -46.53 -19.32
N LYS A 209 16.47 -46.19 -19.18
CA LYS A 209 17.58 -47.15 -19.36
C LYS A 209 17.55 -48.26 -18.32
N ILE A 210 17.33 -47.92 -17.04
CA ILE A 210 17.22 -48.91 -15.95
C ILE A 210 16.06 -49.86 -16.22
N ALA A 211 14.87 -49.33 -16.55
CA ALA A 211 13.71 -50.15 -16.89
C ALA A 211 13.99 -51.09 -18.09
N GLY A 212 14.76 -50.64 -19.08
CA GLY A 212 15.20 -51.48 -20.20
C GLY A 212 16.15 -52.62 -19.79
N LEU A 213 17.04 -52.37 -18.83
CA LEU A 213 17.94 -53.39 -18.28
C LEU A 213 17.14 -54.46 -17.52
N ASP A 214 16.17 -54.06 -16.69
CA ASP A 214 15.33 -55.00 -15.92
C ASP A 214 14.58 -55.98 -16.85
N VAL A 215 14.06 -55.50 -17.98
CA VAL A 215 13.39 -56.35 -18.98
C VAL A 215 14.37 -57.34 -19.63
N SER A 216 15.59 -56.88 -19.95
CA SER A 216 16.64 -57.73 -20.52
C SER A 216 17.11 -58.80 -19.53
N GLU A 217 17.21 -58.45 -18.25
CA GLU A 217 17.58 -59.37 -17.18
C GLU A 217 16.50 -60.42 -16.97
N LEU A 218 15.23 -60.01 -16.95
CA LEU A 218 14.09 -60.94 -16.87
C LEU A 218 14.07 -61.93 -18.05
N ALA A 219 14.38 -61.46 -19.26
CA ALA A 219 14.51 -62.31 -20.45
C ALA A 219 15.68 -63.30 -20.32
N ASN A 220 16.82 -62.87 -19.78
CA ASN A 220 17.97 -63.75 -19.54
C ASN A 220 17.66 -64.79 -18.45
N GLN A 221 16.99 -64.39 -17.36
CA GLN A 221 16.53 -65.31 -16.31
C GLN A 221 15.57 -66.37 -16.87
N LYS A 222 14.69 -66.01 -17.81
CA LYS A 222 13.80 -66.97 -18.49
C LYS A 222 14.60 -68.00 -19.32
N LYS A 223 15.57 -67.55 -20.12
CA LYS A 223 16.44 -68.44 -20.92
C LYS A 223 17.22 -69.43 -20.04
N ILE A 224 17.73 -68.98 -18.89
CA ILE A 224 18.44 -69.85 -17.93
C ILE A 224 17.51 -70.94 -17.39
N LYS A 225 16.25 -70.62 -17.07
CA LYS A 225 15.25 -71.60 -16.62
C LYS A 225 14.95 -72.64 -17.71
N ASP A 226 14.81 -72.22 -18.96
CA ASP A 226 14.54 -73.12 -20.08
C ASP A 226 15.73 -74.08 -20.31
N LEU A 227 16.96 -73.56 -20.28
CA LEU A 227 18.19 -74.37 -20.38
C LEU A 227 18.31 -75.35 -19.21
N THR A 228 18.04 -74.90 -17.98
CA THR A 228 18.08 -75.77 -16.79
C THR A 228 17.08 -76.92 -16.91
N THR A 229 15.90 -76.64 -17.46
CA THR A 229 14.86 -77.65 -17.70
C THR A 229 15.30 -78.65 -18.77
N SER A 230 15.92 -78.17 -19.85
CA SER A 230 16.51 -79.04 -20.88
C SER A 230 17.66 -79.90 -20.36
N CYS A 231 18.56 -79.34 -19.53
CA CYS A 231 19.63 -80.11 -18.88
C CYS A 231 19.06 -81.23 -17.99
N ARG A 232 18.03 -80.95 -17.19
CA ARG A 232 17.37 -81.97 -16.36
C ARG A 232 16.74 -83.08 -17.19
N LYS A 233 16.11 -82.74 -18.33
CA LYS A 233 15.56 -83.75 -19.26
C LYS A 233 16.66 -84.67 -19.80
N LEU A 234 17.77 -84.09 -20.27
CA LEU A 234 18.93 -84.85 -20.73
C LEU A 234 19.53 -85.73 -19.62
N GLU A 235 19.63 -85.22 -18.39
CA GLU A 235 20.05 -86.03 -17.24
C GLU A 235 19.13 -87.23 -16.99
N THR A 236 17.80 -87.03 -17.06
CA THR A 236 16.84 -88.12 -16.91
C THR A 236 16.94 -89.16 -18.04
N GLU A 237 17.17 -88.72 -19.28
CA GLU A 237 17.39 -89.63 -20.42
C GLU A 237 18.70 -90.41 -20.28
N ILE A 238 19.80 -89.75 -19.91
CA ILE A 238 21.09 -90.40 -19.65
C ILE A 238 20.95 -91.44 -18.53
N ASN A 239 20.26 -91.10 -17.44
CA ASN A 239 20.03 -92.04 -16.34
C ASN A 239 19.15 -93.22 -16.76
N ALA A 240 18.13 -93.01 -17.58
CA ALA A 240 17.32 -94.09 -18.13
C ALA A 240 18.16 -95.04 -19.02
N LEU A 241 19.03 -94.48 -19.87
CA LEU A 241 19.96 -95.27 -20.69
C LEU A 241 20.97 -96.06 -19.84
N ARG A 242 21.46 -95.47 -18.73
CA ARG A 242 22.33 -96.16 -17.77
C ARG A 242 21.63 -97.31 -17.07
N HIS A 243 20.39 -97.12 -16.62
CA HIS A 243 19.62 -98.17 -15.95
C HIS A 243 19.25 -99.33 -16.89
N ASN A 244 19.05 -99.07 -18.17
CA ASN A 244 18.82 -100.12 -19.18
C ASN A 244 20.11 -100.88 -19.57
N SER A 245 21.29 -100.44 -19.12
CA SER A 245 22.60 -100.98 -19.50
C SER A 245 23.27 -101.81 -18.38
N CYS A 246 22.64 -101.96 -17.21
CA CYS A 246 23.27 -102.62 -16.06
C CYS A 246 22.31 -103.61 -15.38
N ASP A 247 22.07 -104.75 -16.02
CA ASP A 247 21.66 -105.99 -15.35
C ASP A 247 22.88 -106.70 -14.72
N CYS A 248 23.56 -106.01 -13.80
CA CYS A 248 24.64 -106.58 -13.00
C CYS A 248 24.31 -106.36 -11.52
N LYS A 249 23.68 -107.37 -10.90
CA LYS A 249 23.48 -107.43 -9.45
C LYS A 249 24.83 -107.42 -8.74
N ILE A 250 25.21 -106.28 -8.15
CA ILE A 250 26.30 -106.19 -7.17
C ILE A 250 25.68 -105.76 -5.83
N PRO A 251 25.90 -106.51 -4.73
CA PRO A 251 25.35 -106.19 -3.42
C PRO A 251 26.02 -104.95 -2.79
N ASN A 252 25.18 -104.11 -2.19
CA ASN A 252 25.54 -102.91 -1.43
C ASN A 252 26.61 -103.15 -0.34
N PRO A 253 27.62 -102.27 -0.23
CA PRO A 253 28.28 -102.02 1.04
C PRO A 253 27.66 -100.81 1.74
N SER A 254 27.37 -101.04 3.02
CA SER A 254 27.13 -100.08 4.08
C SER A 254 28.23 -99.01 4.23
N MET A 255 27.86 -97.92 4.92
CA MET A 255 28.68 -96.79 5.43
C MET A 255 28.64 -95.54 4.52
N SER A 256 28.59 -94.29 5.01
CA SER A 256 28.91 -93.70 6.32
C SER A 256 28.28 -92.31 6.43
N ARG A 257 28.07 -91.83 7.66
CA ARG A 257 27.59 -90.48 8.03
C ARG A 257 28.52 -89.35 7.53
N PRO A 258 28.01 -88.14 7.22
CA PRO A 258 28.81 -86.93 7.27
C PRO A 258 28.44 -86.03 8.46
N ILE A 259 29.46 -85.91 9.30
CA ILE A 259 29.91 -84.80 10.17
C ILE A 259 29.17 -83.47 9.97
N GLN A 260 28.56 -82.99 11.06
CA GLN A 260 28.13 -81.60 11.26
C GLN A 260 29.37 -80.69 11.34
N ASN A 261 29.50 -79.74 10.41
CA ASN A 261 30.51 -78.70 10.49
C ASN A 261 29.87 -77.42 11.04
N LYS A 262 30.11 -77.15 12.34
CA LYS A 262 29.84 -75.86 12.99
C LYS A 262 30.93 -74.87 12.57
N GLY A 263 30.64 -74.07 11.55
CA GLY A 263 31.43 -72.88 11.21
C GLY A 263 30.94 -71.67 11.99
N GLN A 264 31.62 -71.38 13.11
CA GLN A 264 31.64 -70.03 13.69
C GLN A 264 32.36 -69.10 12.70
N ASN A 265 31.81 -67.91 12.41
CA ASN A 265 32.66 -66.78 12.04
C ASN A 265 31.96 -65.41 12.21
N VAL A 266 32.51 -64.69 13.19
CA VAL A 266 32.76 -63.24 13.29
C VAL A 266 31.59 -62.27 13.10
N ASN A 267 31.10 -61.82 14.26
CA ASN A 267 30.55 -60.48 14.43
C ASN A 267 31.62 -59.44 14.09
N HIS A 268 31.47 -58.75 12.95
CA HIS A 268 32.07 -57.43 12.76
C HIS A 268 30.94 -56.41 12.70
N ASP A 269 30.79 -55.68 13.80
CA ASP A 269 29.98 -54.48 13.93
C ASP A 269 30.89 -53.28 13.68
N PRO A 270 30.86 -52.63 12.50
CA PRO A 270 31.57 -51.38 12.31
C PRO A 270 30.68 -50.27 12.83
N SER A 271 31.07 -49.76 14.00
CA SER A 271 30.74 -48.46 14.58
C SER A 271 30.35 -47.44 13.51
N ARG A 272 29.04 -47.35 13.21
CA ARG A 272 28.46 -46.24 12.46
C ARG A 272 28.57 -45.01 13.34
N GLY A 273 29.64 -44.25 13.14
CA GLY A 273 29.68 -42.83 13.48
C GLY A 273 28.59 -42.11 12.70
N ARG A 274 27.37 -42.08 13.25
CA ARG A 274 26.32 -41.16 12.81
C ARG A 274 26.82 -39.77 13.15
N LYS A 275 27.39 -39.08 12.16
CA LYS A 275 27.33 -37.63 12.11
C LYS A 275 25.85 -37.29 12.21
N THR A 276 25.44 -36.79 13.37
CA THR A 276 24.17 -36.07 13.51
C THR A 276 24.31 -34.80 12.70
N GLU A 277 24.17 -34.91 11.39
CA GLU A 277 23.71 -33.78 10.60
C GLU A 277 22.41 -33.36 11.27
N SER A 278 22.45 -32.20 11.91
CA SER A 278 21.29 -31.55 12.48
C SER A 278 20.32 -31.34 11.33
N TYR A 279 19.40 -32.29 11.14
CA TYR A 279 18.23 -32.07 10.33
C TYR A 279 17.48 -30.92 10.99
N PHE A 280 17.72 -29.72 10.48
CA PHE A 280 16.93 -28.54 10.81
C PHE A 280 15.49 -28.93 10.49
N SER A 281 14.74 -29.20 11.54
CA SER A 281 13.45 -29.85 11.41
C SER A 281 12.56 -28.94 10.58
N TRP A 282 11.85 -29.48 9.59
CA TRP A 282 10.92 -28.70 8.76
C TRP A 282 9.93 -27.90 9.62
N ARG A 283 9.63 -28.42 10.82
CA ARG A 283 8.83 -27.73 11.84
C ARG A 283 9.51 -26.46 12.37
N GLU A 284 10.82 -26.47 12.61
CA GLU A 284 11.58 -25.29 13.06
C GLU A 284 11.66 -24.24 11.95
N PHE A 285 11.86 -24.66 10.69
CA PHE A 285 11.85 -23.77 9.54
C PHE A 285 10.50 -23.08 9.34
N VAL A 286 9.41 -23.84 9.38
CA VAL A 286 8.05 -23.30 9.27
C VAL A 286 7.76 -22.35 10.43
N THR A 287 8.16 -22.70 11.67
CA THR A 287 7.97 -21.84 12.84
C THR A 287 8.74 -20.52 12.72
N ALA A 288 9.96 -20.55 12.18
CA ALA A 288 10.76 -19.36 11.92
C ALA A 288 10.10 -18.44 10.88
N ILE A 289 9.54 -19.00 9.80
CA ILE A 289 8.81 -18.22 8.78
C ILE A 289 7.56 -17.57 9.37
N PHE A 290 6.74 -18.31 10.11
CA PHE A 290 5.54 -17.75 10.74
C PHE A 290 5.89 -16.64 11.73
N SER A 291 6.96 -16.82 12.51
CA SER A 291 7.45 -15.79 13.45
C SER A 291 7.88 -14.52 12.72
N ALA A 292 8.61 -14.64 11.61
CA ALA A 292 9.04 -13.50 10.80
C ALA A 292 7.86 -12.76 10.16
N LEU A 293 6.87 -13.50 9.62
CA LEU A 293 5.66 -12.92 9.05
C LEU A 293 4.80 -12.20 10.11
N PHE A 294 4.70 -12.78 11.31
CA PHE A 294 3.97 -12.17 12.43
C PHE A 294 4.64 -10.88 12.91
N ILE A 295 5.97 -10.86 13.04
CA ILE A 295 6.72 -9.65 13.39
C ILE A 295 6.54 -8.57 12.30
N SER A 296 6.62 -8.95 11.02
CA SER A 296 6.41 -8.00 9.91
C SER A 296 5.00 -7.39 9.92
N TRP A 297 3.99 -8.22 10.18
CA TRP A 297 2.60 -7.78 10.24
C TRP A 297 2.32 -6.86 11.44
N THR A 298 2.79 -7.23 12.63
CA THR A 298 2.65 -6.40 13.84
C THR A 298 3.41 -5.07 13.72
N PHE A 299 4.58 -5.05 13.08
CA PHE A 299 5.32 -3.82 12.79
C PHE A 299 4.55 -2.89 11.84
N LYS A 300 3.91 -3.43 10.79
CA LYS A 300 3.04 -2.65 9.89
C LYS A 300 1.84 -2.05 10.62
N LEU A 301 1.20 -2.82 11.52
CA LEU A 301 0.11 -2.31 12.35
C LEU A 301 0.57 -1.19 13.29
N TYR A 302 1.73 -1.36 13.93
CA TYR A 302 2.32 -0.34 14.78
C TYR A 302 2.59 0.98 14.04
N LEU A 303 3.20 0.91 12.85
CA LEU A 303 3.42 2.09 12.01
C LEU A 303 2.11 2.76 11.59
N LYS A 304 1.07 1.97 11.27
CA LYS A 304 -0.24 2.49 10.91
C LYS A 304 -0.92 3.19 12.11
N ALA A 305 -0.84 2.61 13.30
CA ALA A 305 -1.34 3.22 14.53
C ALA A 305 -0.63 4.54 14.86
N ARG A 306 0.70 4.56 14.73
CA ARG A 306 1.50 5.78 14.94
C ARG A 306 1.15 6.89 13.94
N TYR A 307 0.89 6.53 12.68
CA TYR A 307 0.46 7.48 11.66
C TYR A 307 -0.90 8.11 12.00
N TYR A 308 -1.89 7.31 12.42
CA TYR A 308 -3.20 7.84 12.85
C TYR A 308 -3.11 8.73 14.09
N CYS A 309 -2.26 8.36 15.05
CA CYS A 309 -2.05 9.17 16.26
C CYS A 309 -1.42 10.54 15.91
N SER A 310 -0.45 10.56 14.99
CA SER A 310 0.18 11.79 14.50
C SER A 310 -0.82 12.73 13.80
N GLN A 311 -1.72 12.18 12.98
CA GLN A 311 -2.73 12.98 12.29
C GLN A 311 -3.78 13.58 13.25
N ASN A 312 -4.17 12.86 14.29
CA ASN A 312 -5.17 13.35 15.24
C ASN A 312 -4.59 14.37 16.24
N CYS A 313 -3.31 14.26 16.62
CA CYS A 313 -2.67 15.28 17.48
C CYS A 313 -2.57 16.67 16.82
N GLN A 314 -2.58 16.76 15.49
CA GLN A 314 -2.55 18.06 14.78
C GLN A 314 -3.93 18.74 14.69
N LEU A 315 -5.02 18.05 15.07
CA LEU A 315 -6.38 18.60 15.01
C LEU A 315 -6.88 19.16 16.35
N THR A 316 -6.11 18.97 17.43
CA THR A 316 -6.48 19.39 18.80
C THR A 316 -5.57 20.46 19.42
N CYS A 317 -4.61 21.00 18.66
CA CYS A 317 -3.76 22.13 19.07
C CYS A 317 -4.04 23.35 18.17
#